data_AF-A0AAJ1Q8Q6-F1
#
_entry.id   AF-A0AAJ1Q8Q6-F1
#
_cell.length_a   1.000
_cell.length_b   1.000
_cell.length_c   1.000
_cell.angle_alpha   90.00
_cell.angle_beta   90.00
_cell.angle_gamma   90.00
#
_symmetry.space_group_name_H-M   'P 1'
#
loop_
_entity.id
_entity.type
_entity.pdbx_description
1 polymer ?
#
loop_
_entity_poly.entity_id
_entity_poly.type
_entity_poly.pdbx_seq_one_letter_code
_entity_poly.pdbx_strand_id
1 'polypeptide(L)'
;MDRYINKIRDILIECMPKHWYKAYLYFDSTETGSMTSAEYYVKTPAGSIISYGDLLYNCSTEKVNSINNSIDEILVNVRSLHDVSVEPWTWGTMYISRDDYEPHCEFHNDPVTDEYWLQNRYKWEYQNFGVLAREDEFEPDVYKEMIKGPRGVLLLEDMESRILAKNYTAIDNAFRLEHKSLEDELEKHYNALAKKIYKLTPLDWGFVELNFESRNNSSSVELSIYRADNNTLISRYVEENNDEPVIISEIMSDLKHEILDMIETFKFYNQNPFSSMVYTLTSEGQLSLDFSYDNK
;
A
#
# COMPACT_ATOMS: atom_id res chain seq x y z
N MET A 1 20.18 -30.90 -1.55
CA MET A 1 19.68 -29.56 -1.93
C MET A 1 18.59 -29.10 -0.96
N ASP A 2 17.54 -29.91 -0.75
CA ASP A 2 16.37 -29.60 0.10
C ASP A 2 16.70 -29.16 1.53
N ARG A 3 17.72 -29.76 2.15
CA ARG A 3 18.18 -29.36 3.49
C ARG A 3 18.63 -27.90 3.54
N TYR A 4 19.29 -27.41 2.49
CA TYR A 4 19.80 -26.04 2.42
C TYR A 4 18.68 -25.07 2.05
N ILE A 5 17.80 -25.45 1.11
CA ILE A 5 16.61 -24.67 0.76
C ILE A 5 15.70 -24.48 1.99
N ASN A 6 15.47 -25.53 2.78
CA ASN A 6 14.70 -25.42 4.03
C ASN A 6 15.38 -24.53 5.08
N LYS A 7 16.72 -24.52 5.16
CA LYS A 7 17.44 -23.58 6.04
C LYS A 7 17.26 -22.13 5.61
N ILE A 8 17.34 -21.86 4.29
CA ILE A 8 17.05 -20.52 3.76
C ILE A 8 15.63 -20.13 4.17
N ARG A 9 14.63 -20.99 3.93
CA ARG A 9 13.24 -20.76 4.35
C ARG A 9 13.15 -20.39 5.83
N ASP A 10 13.77 -21.17 6.71
CA ASP A 10 13.65 -20.94 8.15
C ASP A 10 14.25 -19.57 8.56
N ILE A 11 15.38 -19.19 7.97
CA ILE A 11 15.99 -17.86 8.17
C ILE A 11 15.07 -16.76 7.62
N LEU A 12 14.51 -16.95 6.41
CA LEU A 12 13.59 -16.00 5.80
C LEU A 12 12.38 -15.76 6.73
N ILE A 13 11.76 -16.83 7.22
CA ILE A 13 10.60 -16.78 8.12
C ILE A 13 10.93 -16.07 9.43
N GLU A 14 12.11 -16.31 10.03
CA GLU A 14 12.52 -15.62 11.27
C GLU A 14 12.59 -14.10 11.08
N CYS A 15 12.90 -13.65 9.87
CA CYS A 15 13.02 -12.25 9.52
C CYS A 15 11.72 -11.63 9.01
N MET A 16 10.68 -12.43 8.79
CA MET A 16 9.41 -11.92 8.29
C MET A 16 8.72 -11.06 9.35
N PRO A 17 8.03 -9.99 8.94
CA PRO A 17 7.12 -9.30 9.82
C PRO A 17 6.03 -10.27 10.29
N LYS A 18 5.42 -10.02 11.45
CA LYS A 18 4.33 -10.86 12.00
C LYS A 18 3.22 -11.19 10.98
N HIS A 19 2.99 -10.27 10.05
CA HIS A 19 2.02 -10.39 8.96
C HIS A 19 2.71 -10.34 7.59
N TRP A 20 2.94 -11.51 7.01
CA TRP A 20 3.42 -11.69 5.64
C TRP A 20 2.48 -12.65 4.88
N TYR A 21 2.49 -12.57 3.55
CA TYR A 21 1.72 -13.46 2.68
C TYR A 21 2.63 -14.38 1.87
N LYS A 22 3.64 -13.80 1.21
CA LYS A 22 4.62 -14.54 0.41
C LYS A 22 5.98 -13.89 0.52
N ALA A 23 6.99 -14.69 0.82
CA ALA A 23 8.39 -14.28 0.84
C ALA A 23 9.03 -14.67 -0.49
N TYR A 24 9.80 -13.78 -1.07
CA TYR A 24 10.57 -14.00 -2.28
C TYR A 24 12.04 -13.72 -2.01
N LEU A 25 12.89 -14.50 -2.66
CA LEU A 25 14.33 -14.40 -2.63
C LEU A 25 14.82 -14.48 -4.08
N TYR A 26 15.44 -13.41 -4.56
CA TYR A 26 16.28 -13.43 -5.74
C TYR A 26 17.72 -13.65 -5.28
N PHE A 27 18.44 -14.58 -5.90
CA PHE A 27 19.85 -14.77 -5.60
C PHE A 27 20.64 -14.93 -6.88
N ASP A 28 21.84 -14.38 -6.90
CA ASP A 28 22.72 -14.45 -8.05
C ASP A 28 24.15 -14.69 -7.59
N SER A 29 24.97 -15.21 -8.50
CA SER A 29 26.35 -15.47 -8.20
C SER A 29 27.17 -15.36 -9.48
N THR A 30 28.28 -14.63 -9.40
CA THR A 30 29.25 -14.45 -10.49
C THR A 30 29.59 -15.79 -11.16
N GLU A 31 29.97 -15.82 -12.44
CA GLU A 31 30.33 -17.07 -13.14
C GLU A 31 31.39 -17.89 -12.39
N THR A 32 32.28 -17.24 -11.65
CA THR A 32 33.33 -17.85 -10.82
C THR A 32 32.89 -18.26 -9.41
N GLY A 33 31.67 -17.89 -8.99
CA GLY A 33 31.15 -18.15 -7.64
C GLY A 33 31.84 -17.34 -6.53
N SER A 34 32.60 -16.31 -6.89
CA SER A 34 33.39 -15.49 -5.96
C SER A 34 32.57 -14.43 -5.21
N MET A 35 31.45 -14.03 -5.80
CA MET A 35 30.44 -13.19 -5.15
C MET A 35 29.08 -13.83 -5.34
N THR A 36 28.31 -13.86 -4.27
CA THR A 36 26.91 -14.26 -4.23
C THR A 36 26.14 -13.11 -3.60
N SER A 37 25.07 -12.66 -4.24
CA SER A 37 24.13 -11.69 -3.70
C SER A 37 22.76 -12.31 -3.53
N ALA A 38 22.04 -11.79 -2.55
CA ALA A 38 20.69 -12.20 -2.24
C ALA A 38 19.86 -10.95 -1.94
N GLU A 39 18.72 -10.86 -2.61
CA GLU A 39 17.76 -9.76 -2.47
C GLU A 39 16.42 -10.35 -2.09
N TYR A 40 15.82 -9.80 -1.04
CA TYR A 40 14.62 -10.36 -0.45
C TYR A 40 13.46 -9.39 -0.53
N TYR A 41 12.29 -9.95 -0.80
CA TYR A 41 11.07 -9.18 -0.96
C TYR A 41 9.95 -9.89 -0.23
N VAL A 42 9.12 -9.11 0.46
CA VAL A 42 7.96 -9.63 1.17
C VAL A 42 6.72 -9.00 0.60
N LYS A 43 5.82 -9.85 0.11
CA LYS A 43 4.46 -9.44 -0.21
C LYS A 43 3.65 -9.48 1.07
N THR A 44 3.15 -8.32 1.47
CA THR A 44 2.24 -8.21 2.61
C THR A 44 0.84 -8.69 2.21
N PRO A 45 -0.01 -9.04 3.19
CA PRO A 45 -1.42 -9.31 2.92
C PRO A 45 -2.13 -8.13 2.22
N ALA A 46 -1.71 -6.89 2.44
CA ALA A 46 -2.23 -5.70 1.75
C ALA A 46 -1.77 -5.56 0.29
N GLY A 47 -0.98 -6.51 -0.23
CA GLY A 47 -0.45 -6.48 -1.59
C GLY A 47 0.74 -5.53 -1.77
N SER A 48 1.25 -4.92 -0.69
CA SER A 48 2.49 -4.12 -0.75
C SER A 48 3.70 -5.02 -0.85
N ILE A 49 4.72 -4.59 -1.57
CA ILE A 49 6.02 -5.24 -1.64
C ILE A 49 6.99 -4.45 -0.77
N ILE A 50 7.61 -5.12 0.19
CA ILE A 50 8.63 -4.54 1.07
C ILE A 50 9.97 -5.18 0.70
N SER A 51 10.98 -4.38 0.41
CA SER A 51 12.35 -4.86 0.21
C SER A 51 12.98 -5.20 1.57
N TYR A 52 13.91 -6.16 1.60
CA TYR A 52 14.58 -6.57 2.84
C TYR A 52 15.32 -5.44 3.53
N GLY A 53 15.91 -4.52 2.76
CA GLY A 53 16.54 -3.31 3.28
C GLY A 53 15.59 -2.51 4.17
N ASP A 54 14.31 -2.44 3.80
CA ASP A 54 13.26 -1.74 4.55
C ASP A 54 12.80 -2.51 5.81
N LEU A 55 12.79 -3.85 5.76
CA LEU A 55 12.40 -4.72 6.89
C LEU A 55 13.43 -4.71 8.02
N LEU A 56 14.70 -4.55 7.66
CA LEU A 56 15.83 -4.61 8.58
C LEU A 56 16.06 -3.33 9.39
N TYR A 57 15.41 -2.20 9.05
CA TYR A 57 15.53 -0.96 9.82
C TYR A 57 15.06 -1.08 11.28
N ASN A 58 14.27 -2.13 11.61
CA ASN A 58 13.86 -2.44 12.98
C ASN A 58 14.77 -3.46 13.69
N CYS A 59 15.82 -3.96 13.03
CA CYS A 59 16.81 -4.89 13.60
C CYS A 59 18.14 -4.19 13.89
N SER A 60 18.95 -4.72 14.81
CA SER A 60 20.32 -4.24 14.98
C SER A 60 21.16 -4.59 13.75
N THR A 61 22.12 -3.72 13.42
CA THR A 61 23.07 -3.95 12.31
C THR A 61 23.81 -5.29 12.43
N GLU A 62 24.10 -5.74 13.66
CA GLU A 62 24.73 -7.04 13.92
C GLU A 62 23.83 -8.22 13.49
N LYS A 63 22.52 -8.14 13.77
CA LYS A 63 21.57 -9.18 13.38
C LYS A 63 21.42 -9.25 11.86
N VAL A 64 21.34 -8.09 11.20
CA VAL A 64 21.31 -7.97 9.73
C VAL A 64 22.52 -8.65 9.10
N ASN A 65 23.72 -8.30 9.56
CA ASN A 65 24.97 -8.87 9.03
C ASN A 65 25.04 -10.39 9.26
N SER A 66 24.57 -10.86 10.42
CA SER A 66 24.54 -12.29 10.72
C SER A 66 23.62 -13.07 9.77
N ILE A 67 22.47 -12.50 9.40
CA ILE A 67 21.52 -13.15 8.48
C ILE A 67 22.08 -13.20 7.07
N ASN A 68 22.60 -12.08 6.56
CA ASN A 68 23.21 -12.02 5.23
C ASN A 68 24.35 -13.04 5.11
N ASN A 69 25.29 -13.03 6.07
CA ASN A 69 26.40 -13.98 6.09
C ASN A 69 25.92 -15.45 6.11
N SER A 70 24.84 -15.75 6.85
CA SER A 70 24.30 -17.11 6.95
C SER A 70 23.69 -17.57 5.63
N ILE A 71 22.98 -16.69 4.93
CA ILE A 71 22.35 -17.01 3.63
C ILE A 71 23.42 -17.14 2.55
N ASP A 72 24.40 -16.25 2.51
CA ASP A 72 25.53 -16.32 1.58
C ASP A 72 26.30 -17.64 1.73
N GLU A 73 26.60 -18.05 2.97
CA GLU A 73 27.25 -19.34 3.25
C GLU A 73 26.39 -20.52 2.78
N ILE A 74 25.07 -20.46 2.97
CA ILE A 74 24.16 -21.50 2.50
C ILE A 74 24.12 -21.55 0.96
N LEU A 75 24.07 -20.42 0.28
CA LEU A 75 24.01 -20.34 -1.19
C LEU A 75 25.31 -20.85 -1.84
N VAL A 76 26.47 -20.58 -1.25
CA VAL A 76 27.76 -21.17 -1.68
C VAL A 76 27.72 -22.70 -1.62
N ASN A 77 27.13 -23.25 -0.56
CA ASN A 77 26.95 -24.71 -0.42
C ASN A 77 25.92 -25.25 -1.43
N VAL A 78 24.84 -24.52 -1.71
CA VAL A 78 23.84 -24.89 -2.73
C VAL A 78 24.50 -24.95 -4.11
N ARG A 79 25.32 -23.97 -4.47
CA ARG A 79 26.09 -23.96 -5.73
C ARG A 79 27.03 -25.14 -5.86
N SER A 80 27.84 -25.38 -4.84
CA SER A 80 28.80 -26.50 -4.80
C SER A 80 28.11 -27.88 -4.96
N LEU A 81 26.87 -28.02 -4.48
CA LEU A 81 26.08 -29.24 -4.62
C LEU A 81 25.34 -29.35 -5.95
N HIS A 82 25.06 -28.22 -6.61
CA HIS A 82 24.44 -28.16 -7.94
C HIS A 82 25.46 -28.46 -9.05
N ASP A 83 26.72 -28.02 -8.87
CA ASP A 83 27.86 -28.25 -9.79
C ASP A 83 28.18 -29.73 -10.05
N VAL A 84 27.63 -30.66 -9.25
CA VAL A 84 27.88 -32.10 -9.38
C VAL A 84 27.02 -32.75 -10.49
N SER A 85 26.04 -32.04 -11.08
CA SER A 85 25.14 -32.64 -12.08
C SER A 85 24.58 -31.74 -13.20
N VAL A 86 24.76 -30.41 -13.19
CA VAL A 86 24.26 -29.48 -14.23
C VAL A 86 25.26 -28.31 -14.34
N GLU A 87 25.30 -27.60 -15.49
CA GLU A 87 26.03 -26.33 -15.62
C GLU A 87 25.77 -25.40 -14.41
N PRO A 88 26.77 -24.64 -13.93
CA PRO A 88 26.62 -23.78 -12.75
C PRO A 88 25.49 -22.78 -12.96
N TRP A 89 24.61 -22.66 -11.97
CA TRP A 89 23.61 -21.60 -12.00
C TRP A 89 24.28 -20.24 -11.78
N THR A 90 23.76 -19.24 -12.48
CA THR A 90 24.21 -17.84 -12.42
C THR A 90 23.25 -16.99 -11.60
N TRP A 91 21.97 -17.35 -11.59
CA TRP A 91 20.97 -16.78 -10.70
C TRP A 91 19.82 -17.76 -10.44
N GLY A 92 18.99 -17.45 -9.46
CA GLY A 92 17.84 -18.23 -9.08
C GLY A 92 16.81 -17.43 -8.33
N THR A 93 15.65 -18.03 -8.17
CA THR A 93 14.53 -17.46 -7.44
C THR A 93 13.97 -18.50 -6.48
N MET A 94 13.59 -18.03 -5.31
CA MET A 94 12.90 -18.84 -4.31
C MET A 94 11.69 -18.07 -3.79
N TYR A 95 10.57 -18.76 -3.58
CA TYR A 95 9.45 -18.20 -2.85
C TYR A 95 8.83 -19.19 -1.88
N ILE A 96 8.26 -18.66 -0.81
CA ILE A 96 7.50 -19.42 0.19
C ILE A 96 6.21 -18.67 0.45
N SER A 97 5.10 -19.40 0.44
CA SER A 97 3.79 -18.84 0.80
C SER A 97 3.52 -19.10 2.28
N ARG A 98 2.75 -18.23 2.92
CA ARG A 98 2.37 -18.46 4.33
C ARG A 98 1.42 -19.65 4.49
N ASP A 99 0.59 -19.88 3.49
CA ASP A 99 -0.38 -20.97 3.49
C ASP A 99 0.24 -22.30 3.05
N ASP A 100 1.39 -22.22 2.36
CA ASP A 100 2.18 -23.36 1.90
C ASP A 100 3.66 -23.12 2.22
N TYR A 101 4.10 -23.71 3.34
CA TYR A 101 5.47 -23.61 3.86
C TYR A 101 6.48 -24.42 3.04
N GLU A 102 6.06 -25.02 1.93
CA GLU A 102 6.96 -25.66 0.98
C GLU A 102 7.68 -24.60 0.14
N PRO A 103 9.03 -24.54 0.19
CA PRO A 103 9.79 -23.57 -0.58
C PRO A 103 9.86 -23.98 -2.05
N HIS A 104 9.38 -23.12 -2.94
CA HIS A 104 9.57 -23.26 -4.38
C HIS A 104 10.88 -22.60 -4.76
N CYS A 105 11.74 -23.30 -5.51
CA CYS A 105 13.06 -22.82 -5.89
C CYS A 105 13.36 -23.19 -7.33
N GLU A 106 13.81 -22.22 -8.11
CA GLU A 106 14.20 -22.36 -9.52
C GLU A 106 15.61 -21.79 -9.73
N PHE A 107 16.39 -22.46 -10.57
CA PHE A 107 17.77 -22.09 -10.90
C PHE A 107 17.89 -21.83 -12.40
N HIS A 108 18.68 -20.82 -12.75
CA HIS A 108 18.87 -20.37 -14.13
C HIS A 108 20.37 -20.22 -14.43
N ASN A 109 20.74 -20.49 -15.69
CA ASN A 109 22.13 -20.56 -16.16
C ASN A 109 22.43 -19.48 -17.21
N ASP A 110 21.56 -18.49 -17.37
CA ASP A 110 21.78 -17.39 -18.32
C ASP A 110 22.98 -16.56 -17.85
N PRO A 111 23.98 -16.24 -18.70
CA PRO A 111 25.22 -15.60 -18.26
C PRO A 111 24.93 -14.29 -17.53
N VAL A 112 25.39 -14.23 -16.28
CA VAL A 112 25.36 -13.03 -15.45
C VAL A 112 26.77 -12.43 -15.50
N THR A 113 26.99 -11.44 -16.36
CA THR A 113 28.19 -10.61 -16.24
C THR A 113 27.94 -9.52 -15.18
N ASP A 114 29.01 -8.88 -14.71
CA ASP A 114 28.94 -7.76 -13.74
C ASP A 114 28.04 -6.59 -14.22
N GLU A 115 27.71 -6.52 -15.51
CA GLU A 115 26.80 -5.52 -16.10
C GLU A 115 25.34 -6.01 -16.19
N TYR A 116 25.10 -7.33 -16.15
CA TYR A 116 23.79 -7.96 -16.39
C TYR A 116 23.07 -8.45 -15.11
N TRP A 117 23.75 -8.63 -13.97
CA TRP A 117 23.10 -9.07 -12.71
C TRP A 117 21.98 -8.12 -12.27
N LEU A 118 22.25 -6.82 -12.32
CA LEU A 118 21.30 -5.78 -11.94
C LEU A 118 20.06 -5.80 -12.86
N GLN A 119 20.27 -6.08 -14.15
CA GLN A 119 19.22 -6.15 -15.15
C GLN A 119 18.33 -7.38 -14.96
N ASN A 120 18.91 -8.54 -14.63
CA ASN A 120 18.17 -9.76 -14.33
C ASN A 120 17.30 -9.60 -13.08
N ARG A 121 17.82 -8.95 -12.03
CA ARG A 121 17.03 -8.59 -10.85
C ARG A 121 15.84 -7.72 -11.21
N TYR A 122 16.03 -6.64 -11.95
CA TYR A 122 14.92 -5.76 -12.31
C TYR A 122 13.90 -6.42 -13.23
N LYS A 123 14.34 -7.25 -14.18
CA LYS A 123 13.45 -8.07 -14.99
C LYS A 123 12.60 -9.00 -14.12
N TRP A 124 13.23 -9.63 -13.14
CA TRP A 124 12.54 -10.49 -12.17
C TRP A 124 11.55 -9.68 -11.31
N GLU A 125 11.90 -8.50 -10.82
CA GLU A 125 10.99 -7.60 -10.08
C GLU A 125 9.79 -7.18 -10.94
N TYR A 126 10.02 -6.87 -12.22
CA TYR A 126 8.95 -6.52 -13.15
C TYR A 126 7.99 -7.69 -13.42
N GLN A 127 8.53 -8.91 -13.55
CA GLN A 127 7.75 -10.12 -13.76
C GLN A 127 6.96 -10.55 -12.52
N ASN A 128 7.51 -10.35 -11.31
CA ASN A 128 6.86 -10.77 -10.07
C ASN A 128 5.95 -9.70 -9.47
N PHE A 129 6.29 -8.42 -9.63
CA PHE A 129 5.62 -7.31 -8.94
C PHE A 129 5.09 -6.22 -9.88
N GLY A 130 5.46 -6.23 -11.15
CA GLY A 130 5.07 -5.18 -12.10
C GLY A 130 5.69 -3.81 -11.81
N VAL A 131 6.78 -3.77 -11.02
CA VAL A 131 7.56 -2.57 -10.71
C VAL A 131 8.49 -2.27 -11.89
N LEU A 132 8.43 -1.04 -12.40
CA LEU A 132 9.32 -0.57 -13.45
C LEU A 132 10.44 0.27 -12.81
N ALA A 133 11.68 -0.17 -12.96
CA ALA A 133 12.84 0.69 -12.72
C ALA A 133 12.93 1.77 -13.82
N ARG A 134 13.66 2.85 -13.56
CA ARG A 134 13.71 4.00 -14.49
C ARG A 134 14.40 3.60 -15.79
N GLU A 135 13.88 4.08 -16.92
CA GLU A 135 14.36 3.72 -18.27
C GLU A 135 15.86 4.06 -18.48
N ASP A 136 16.37 5.10 -17.80
CA ASP A 136 17.77 5.52 -17.83
C ASP A 136 18.73 4.64 -17.00
N GLU A 137 18.19 3.70 -16.21
CA GLU A 137 18.98 2.71 -15.44
C GLU A 137 19.27 1.43 -16.26
N PHE A 138 18.86 1.37 -17.53
CA PHE A 138 19.05 0.20 -18.41
C PHE A 138 19.73 0.56 -19.73
N GLU A 139 20.37 -0.44 -20.33
CA GLU A 139 20.63 -0.41 -21.76
C GLU A 139 19.28 -0.42 -22.53
N PRO A 140 19.09 0.44 -23.55
CA PRO A 140 17.80 0.59 -24.23
C PRO A 140 17.22 -0.70 -24.83
N ASP A 141 18.08 -1.63 -25.24
CA ASP A 141 17.65 -2.91 -25.83
C ASP A 141 17.19 -3.91 -24.75
N VAL A 142 17.76 -3.82 -23.54
CA VAL A 142 17.36 -4.63 -22.37
C VAL A 142 16.00 -4.17 -21.86
N TYR A 143 15.78 -2.86 -21.73
CA TYR A 143 14.50 -2.31 -21.31
C TYR A 143 13.37 -2.73 -22.27
N LYS A 144 13.64 -2.71 -23.58
CA LYS A 144 12.71 -3.18 -24.62
C LYS A 144 12.41 -4.67 -24.54
N GLU A 145 13.36 -5.51 -24.19
CA GLU A 145 13.13 -6.95 -23.99
C GLU A 145 12.36 -7.23 -22.69
N MET A 146 12.64 -6.50 -21.61
CA MET A 146 11.94 -6.62 -20.32
C MET A 146 10.43 -6.37 -20.47
N ILE A 147 10.03 -5.30 -21.19
CA ILE A 147 8.61 -4.95 -21.40
C ILE A 147 7.88 -5.89 -22.37
N LYS A 148 8.59 -6.71 -23.17
CA LYS A 148 8.00 -7.75 -24.03
C LYS A 148 7.62 -9.01 -23.24
N GLY A 149 8.27 -9.25 -22.10
CA GLY A 149 7.95 -10.37 -21.21
C GLY A 149 6.57 -10.21 -20.56
N PRO A 150 6.01 -11.30 -20.01
CA PRO A 150 4.79 -11.20 -19.23
C PRO A 150 5.03 -10.22 -18.08
N ARG A 151 4.28 -9.11 -18.08
CA ARG A 151 4.15 -8.27 -16.89
C ARG A 151 3.64 -9.16 -15.77
N GLY A 152 4.07 -8.94 -14.52
CA GLY A 152 3.43 -9.54 -13.36
C GLY A 152 1.94 -9.19 -13.34
N VAL A 153 1.14 -9.98 -14.05
CA VAL A 153 -0.30 -9.99 -13.98
C VAL A 153 -0.58 -10.73 -12.69
N LEU A 154 -1.15 -10.02 -11.71
CA LEU A 154 -1.71 -10.61 -10.49
C LEU A 154 -2.46 -11.90 -10.87
N LEU A 155 -1.80 -13.05 -10.67
CA LEU A 155 -2.33 -14.36 -11.05
C LEU A 155 -3.59 -14.63 -10.22
N LEU A 156 -4.51 -15.45 -10.73
CA LEU A 156 -5.80 -15.80 -10.10
C LEU A 156 -5.70 -16.18 -8.61
N GLU A 157 -4.55 -16.67 -8.14
CA GLU A 157 -4.24 -16.89 -6.72
C GLU A 157 -4.39 -15.61 -5.87
N ASP A 158 -4.09 -14.42 -6.40
CA ASP A 158 -4.31 -13.13 -5.73
C ASP A 158 -5.79 -12.77 -5.57
N MET A 159 -6.75 -13.44 -6.22
CA MET A 159 -8.17 -13.23 -5.93
C MET A 159 -8.55 -13.85 -4.59
N GLU A 160 -7.98 -15.00 -4.23
CA GLU A 160 -8.13 -15.61 -2.91
C GLU A 160 -7.35 -14.80 -1.86
N SER A 161 -6.15 -14.33 -2.19
CA SER A 161 -5.38 -13.40 -1.36
C SER A 161 -6.07 -12.05 -1.19
N ARG A 162 -6.88 -11.56 -2.13
CA ARG A 162 -7.69 -10.34 -1.99
C ARG A 162 -8.88 -10.54 -1.04
N ILE A 163 -9.47 -11.73 -1.01
CA ILE A 163 -10.52 -12.09 -0.05
C ILE A 163 -9.93 -12.21 1.36
N LEU A 164 -8.74 -12.82 1.50
CA LEU A 164 -7.97 -12.84 2.75
C LEU A 164 -7.42 -11.46 3.12
N ALA A 165 -6.97 -10.66 2.15
CA ALA A 165 -6.54 -9.28 2.32
C ALA A 165 -7.69 -8.42 2.80
N LYS A 166 -8.93 -8.65 2.36
CA LYS A 166 -10.09 -7.94 2.93
C LYS A 166 -10.22 -8.17 4.44
N ASN A 167 -9.96 -9.39 4.90
CA ASN A 167 -9.98 -9.72 6.33
C ASN A 167 -8.72 -9.24 7.07
N TYR A 168 -7.55 -9.23 6.42
CA TYR A 168 -6.32 -8.68 6.99
C TYR A 168 -6.23 -7.16 6.93
N THR A 169 -6.86 -6.47 5.97
CA THR A 169 -6.99 -5.00 5.91
C THR A 169 -7.80 -4.50 7.10
N ALA A 170 -8.80 -5.27 7.57
CA ALA A 170 -9.49 -4.96 8.81
C ALA A 170 -8.55 -5.01 10.04
N ILE A 171 -7.54 -5.89 10.03
CA ILE A 171 -6.56 -6.08 11.12
C ILE A 171 -5.35 -5.14 10.97
N ASP A 172 -4.90 -4.87 9.74
CA ASP A 172 -3.75 -4.02 9.40
C ASP A 172 -4.11 -2.54 9.45
N ASN A 173 -5.35 -2.19 9.08
CA ASN A 173 -5.89 -0.89 9.45
C ASN A 173 -5.88 -0.80 11.00
N ALA A 174 -6.23 -1.86 11.75
CA ALA A 174 -6.25 -1.83 13.23
C ALA A 174 -4.86 -1.65 13.85
N PHE A 175 -3.80 -1.93 13.08
CA PHE A 175 -2.40 -1.80 13.50
C PHE A 175 -1.76 -0.48 13.02
N ARG A 176 -2.08 0.01 11.82
CA ARG A 176 -1.71 1.36 11.36
C ARG A 176 -2.29 2.46 12.24
N LEU A 177 -3.41 2.18 12.91
CA LEU A 177 -4.03 2.99 13.95
C LEU A 177 -3.16 3.22 15.20
N GLU A 178 -2.29 2.28 15.57
CA GLU A 178 -1.40 2.48 16.73
C GLU A 178 -0.30 3.51 16.44
N HIS A 179 -0.14 3.93 15.17
CA HIS A 179 0.93 4.83 14.72
C HIS A 179 0.47 6.05 13.91
N LYS A 180 -0.83 6.21 13.66
CA LYS A 180 -1.44 7.44 13.12
C LYS A 180 -2.58 7.85 14.01
N SER A 181 -2.61 9.13 14.39
CA SER A 181 -3.68 9.63 15.24
C SER A 181 -4.99 9.65 14.45
N LEU A 182 -6.12 9.51 15.14
CA LEU A 182 -7.44 9.78 14.57
C LEU A 182 -7.45 11.16 13.89
N GLU A 183 -6.76 12.13 14.48
CA GLU A 183 -6.62 13.49 13.97
C GLU A 183 -5.96 13.52 12.57
N ASP A 184 -4.93 12.70 12.30
CA ASP A 184 -4.23 12.67 11.00
C ASP A 184 -5.11 12.11 9.87
N GLU A 185 -5.92 11.09 10.15
CA GLU A 185 -6.86 10.53 9.16
C GLU A 185 -8.06 11.46 8.96
N LEU A 186 -8.53 12.08 10.05
CA LEU A 186 -9.59 13.07 10.00
C LEU A 186 -9.18 14.35 9.22
N GLU A 187 -7.93 14.80 9.35
CA GLU A 187 -7.39 15.93 8.59
C GLU A 187 -7.52 15.73 7.06
N LYS A 188 -7.37 14.50 6.59
CA LYS A 188 -7.56 14.18 5.16
C LYS A 188 -9.00 14.38 4.73
N HIS A 189 -9.96 13.92 5.53
CA HIS A 189 -11.39 14.09 5.25
C HIS A 189 -11.77 15.57 5.26
N TYR A 190 -11.26 16.35 6.22
CA TYR A 190 -11.52 17.79 6.32
C TYR A 190 -10.98 18.57 5.12
N ASN A 191 -9.78 18.22 4.66
CA ASN A 191 -9.17 18.80 3.48
C ASN A 191 -9.88 18.37 2.18
N ALA A 192 -10.39 17.13 2.13
CA ALA A 192 -11.17 16.64 0.99
C ALA A 192 -12.53 17.37 0.89
N LEU A 193 -13.21 17.58 2.02
CA LEU A 193 -14.42 18.41 2.10
C LEU A 193 -14.14 19.83 1.65
N ALA A 194 -13.08 20.47 2.16
CA ALA A 194 -12.70 21.84 1.78
C ALA A 194 -12.54 21.96 0.25
N LYS A 195 -11.75 21.06 -0.37
CA LYS A 195 -11.51 21.05 -1.82
C LYS A 195 -12.79 20.93 -2.65
N LYS A 196 -13.78 20.18 -2.17
CA LYS A 196 -15.08 20.03 -2.84
C LYS A 196 -15.93 21.29 -2.66
N ILE A 197 -15.99 21.85 -1.44
CA ILE A 197 -16.75 23.07 -1.15
C ILE A 197 -16.22 24.29 -1.92
N TYR A 198 -14.90 24.41 -2.10
CA TYR A 198 -14.29 25.48 -2.91
C TYR A 198 -14.82 25.53 -4.36
N LYS A 199 -15.38 24.44 -4.89
CA LYS A 199 -15.99 24.42 -6.23
C LYS A 199 -17.38 25.07 -6.25
N LEU A 200 -18.03 25.18 -5.10
CA LEU A 200 -19.39 25.73 -4.92
C LEU A 200 -19.37 27.16 -4.37
N THR A 201 -18.25 27.64 -3.85
CA THR A 201 -18.17 28.97 -3.25
C THR A 201 -18.00 30.08 -4.32
N PRO A 202 -18.83 31.14 -4.28
CA PRO A 202 -18.64 32.33 -5.10
C PRO A 202 -17.45 33.14 -4.59
N LEU A 203 -16.90 34.06 -5.39
CA LEU A 203 -15.70 34.83 -5.03
C LEU A 203 -15.85 35.71 -3.77
N ASP A 204 -17.06 36.12 -3.41
CA ASP A 204 -17.34 37.04 -2.28
C ASP A 204 -17.79 36.32 -0.99
N TRP A 205 -17.59 35.00 -0.90
CA TRP A 205 -17.95 34.22 0.29
C TRP A 205 -17.07 34.56 1.51
N GLY A 206 -17.66 34.45 2.70
CA GLY A 206 -16.98 34.63 3.99
C GLY A 206 -16.73 33.33 4.71
N PHE A 207 -17.77 32.51 4.86
CA PHE A 207 -17.68 31.17 5.45
C PHE A 207 -18.81 30.27 4.92
N VAL A 208 -18.65 28.97 5.13
CA VAL A 208 -19.63 27.94 4.80
C VAL A 208 -19.92 27.10 6.02
N GLU A 209 -21.15 26.59 6.10
CA GLU A 209 -21.59 25.59 7.06
C GLU A 209 -22.12 24.37 6.30
N LEU A 210 -21.44 23.24 6.47
CA LEU A 210 -21.87 21.95 5.97
C LEU A 210 -22.48 21.17 7.14
N ASN A 211 -23.79 21.03 7.10
CA ASN A 211 -24.58 20.32 8.10
C ASN A 211 -24.84 18.91 7.61
N PHE A 212 -24.54 17.94 8.46
CA PHE A 212 -24.87 16.54 8.24
C PHE A 212 -25.70 16.02 9.40
N GLU A 213 -26.74 15.26 9.09
CA GLU A 213 -27.55 14.56 10.07
C GLU A 213 -27.81 13.13 9.60
N SER A 214 -27.68 12.17 10.50
CA SER A 214 -27.97 10.76 10.30
C SER A 214 -28.91 10.26 11.38
N ARG A 215 -30.14 9.92 11.02
CA ARG A 215 -31.14 9.30 11.90
C ARG A 215 -31.84 8.14 11.23
N ASN A 216 -32.09 7.06 11.98
CA ASN A 216 -32.99 5.97 11.56
C ASN A 216 -32.70 5.42 10.15
N ASN A 217 -31.43 5.14 9.84
CA ASN A 217 -30.94 4.67 8.52
C ASN A 217 -31.12 5.66 7.36
N SER A 218 -31.49 6.91 7.63
CA SER A 218 -31.45 8.01 6.67
C SER A 218 -30.35 8.98 7.07
N SER A 219 -29.64 9.49 6.07
CA SER A 219 -28.68 10.58 6.24
C SER A 219 -28.96 11.66 5.22
N SER A 220 -28.71 12.91 5.60
CA SER A 220 -28.85 14.07 4.74
C SER A 220 -27.68 15.02 4.94
N VAL A 221 -27.38 15.76 3.88
CA VAL A 221 -26.38 16.82 3.89
C VAL A 221 -26.98 18.13 3.36
N GLU A 222 -26.62 19.22 4.00
CA GLU A 222 -27.01 20.58 3.61
C GLU A 222 -25.78 21.50 3.68
N LEU A 223 -25.52 22.24 2.61
CA LEU A 223 -24.45 23.23 2.55
C LEU A 223 -25.05 24.63 2.48
N SER A 224 -24.70 25.48 3.45
CA SER A 224 -25.03 26.90 3.47
C SER A 224 -23.78 27.76 3.31
N ILE A 225 -23.83 28.75 2.42
CA ILE A 225 -22.71 29.63 2.09
C ILE A 225 -23.07 31.07 2.47
N TYR A 226 -22.22 31.75 3.22
CA TYR A 226 -22.50 33.08 3.76
C TYR A 226 -21.48 34.11 3.32
N ARG A 227 -21.89 35.38 3.30
CA ARG A 227 -21.00 36.52 3.07
C ARG A 227 -20.31 36.98 4.36
N ALA A 228 -19.07 37.46 4.25
CA ALA A 228 -18.24 37.89 5.38
C ALA A 228 -18.72 39.17 6.08
N ASP A 229 -19.44 40.04 5.39
CA ASP A 229 -19.78 41.39 5.86
C ASP A 229 -20.93 41.43 6.87
N ASN A 230 -21.89 40.52 6.75
CA ASN A 230 -23.13 40.54 7.53
C ASN A 230 -23.76 39.16 7.78
N ASN A 231 -23.03 38.08 7.51
CA ASN A 231 -23.52 36.69 7.59
C ASN A 231 -24.79 36.43 6.76
N THR A 232 -24.99 37.15 5.65
CA THR A 232 -26.11 36.89 4.75
C THR A 232 -25.88 35.59 4.00
N LEU A 233 -26.89 34.73 3.98
CA LEU A 233 -26.91 33.50 3.19
C LEU A 233 -26.88 33.85 1.69
N ILE A 234 -25.82 33.42 1.00
CA ILE A 234 -25.63 33.57 -0.45
C ILE A 234 -26.31 32.42 -1.19
N SER A 235 -26.08 31.19 -0.73
CA SER A 235 -26.58 29.98 -1.38
C SER A 235 -26.79 28.88 -0.36
N ARG A 236 -27.78 28.04 -0.62
CA ARG A 236 -28.12 26.86 0.16
C ARG A 236 -28.37 25.70 -0.79
N TYR A 237 -27.65 24.60 -0.59
CA TYR A 237 -27.75 23.38 -1.39
C TYR A 237 -28.20 22.23 -0.51
N VAL A 238 -29.15 21.44 -1.02
CA VAL A 238 -29.73 20.28 -0.33
C VAL A 238 -29.75 19.07 -1.27
N GLU A 239 -29.47 17.90 -0.70
CA GLU A 239 -29.16 16.66 -1.44
C GLU A 239 -30.22 16.22 -2.49
N GLU A 240 -31.49 16.53 -2.27
CA GLU A 240 -32.60 16.11 -3.15
C GLU A 240 -33.27 17.27 -3.90
N ASN A 241 -32.47 18.24 -4.37
CA ASN A 241 -32.99 19.33 -5.18
C ASN A 241 -32.96 19.01 -6.68
N ASN A 242 -34.07 18.51 -7.23
CA ASN A 242 -34.21 18.19 -8.66
C ASN A 242 -34.12 19.42 -9.58
N ASP A 243 -34.14 20.64 -9.02
CA ASP A 243 -34.05 21.88 -9.78
C ASP A 243 -32.60 22.40 -9.91
N GLU A 244 -31.62 21.73 -9.28
CA GLU A 244 -30.20 22.11 -9.36
C GLU A 244 -29.48 21.49 -10.56
N PRO A 245 -28.43 22.15 -11.09
CA PRO A 245 -27.55 21.55 -12.09
C PRO A 245 -26.94 20.24 -11.58
N VAL A 246 -26.87 19.23 -12.45
CA VAL A 246 -26.34 17.89 -12.15
C VAL A 246 -24.98 17.93 -11.45
N ILE A 247 -24.11 18.86 -11.83
CA ILE A 247 -22.78 19.05 -11.22
C ILE A 247 -22.88 19.39 -9.72
N ILE A 248 -23.89 20.17 -9.31
CA ILE A 248 -24.09 20.51 -7.90
C ILE A 248 -24.57 19.28 -7.14
N SER A 249 -25.52 18.51 -7.69
CA SER A 249 -25.98 17.25 -7.10
C SER A 249 -24.86 16.23 -6.95
N GLU A 250 -23.96 16.12 -7.93
CA GLU A 250 -22.75 15.29 -7.85
C GLU A 250 -21.84 15.73 -6.72
N ILE A 251 -21.56 17.04 -6.59
CA ILE A 251 -20.72 17.56 -5.49
C ILE A 251 -21.39 17.33 -4.13
N MET A 252 -22.70 17.54 -4.00
CA MET A 252 -23.43 17.29 -2.76
C MET A 252 -23.42 15.80 -2.36
N SER A 253 -23.57 14.91 -3.34
CA SER A 253 -23.40 13.46 -3.13
C SER A 253 -21.99 13.12 -2.67
N ASP A 254 -20.97 13.68 -3.32
CA ASP A 254 -19.57 13.48 -2.93
C ASP A 254 -19.27 14.00 -1.51
N LEU A 255 -19.87 15.13 -1.11
CA LEU A 255 -19.76 15.66 0.25
C LEU A 255 -20.36 14.70 1.27
N LYS A 256 -21.55 14.14 0.98
CA LYS A 256 -22.18 13.15 1.85
C LYS A 256 -21.32 11.90 2.00
N HIS A 257 -20.84 11.34 0.89
CA HIS A 257 -20.01 10.13 0.93
C HIS A 257 -18.73 10.34 1.75
N GLU A 258 -18.10 11.51 1.63
CA GLU A 258 -16.92 11.85 2.44
C GLU A 258 -17.24 11.90 3.95
N ILE A 259 -18.41 12.40 4.35
CA ILE A 259 -18.83 12.41 5.76
C ILE A 259 -19.19 11.00 6.24
N LEU A 260 -19.80 10.17 5.40
CA LEU A 260 -20.06 8.77 5.71
C LEU A 260 -18.74 7.99 5.88
N ASP A 261 -17.74 8.24 5.03
CA ASP A 261 -16.40 7.67 5.16
C ASP A 261 -15.71 8.14 6.45
N MET A 262 -15.93 9.39 6.87
CA MET A 262 -15.47 9.91 8.16
C MET A 262 -16.16 9.17 9.33
N ILE A 263 -17.46 8.88 9.26
CA ILE A 263 -18.17 8.07 10.27
C ILE A 263 -17.61 6.66 10.34
N GLU A 264 -17.34 6.03 9.20
CA GLU A 264 -16.68 4.73 9.17
C GLU A 264 -15.28 4.80 9.77
N THR A 265 -14.54 5.89 9.56
CA THR A 265 -13.26 6.15 10.23
C THR A 265 -13.42 6.26 11.76
N PHE A 266 -14.44 6.96 12.27
CA PHE A 266 -14.72 6.98 13.72
C PHE A 266 -14.99 5.58 14.29
N LYS A 267 -15.87 4.80 13.64
CA LYS A 267 -16.17 3.41 14.04
C LYS A 267 -14.91 2.56 14.01
N PHE A 268 -14.10 2.75 12.99
CA PHE A 268 -12.87 2.04 12.75
C PHE A 268 -11.84 2.29 13.87
N TYR A 269 -11.75 3.51 14.39
CA TYR A 269 -10.94 3.89 15.56
C TYR A 269 -11.61 3.58 16.93
N ASN A 270 -12.65 2.73 16.96
CA ASN A 270 -13.45 2.42 18.15
C ASN A 270 -14.05 3.65 18.87
N GLN A 271 -14.23 4.76 18.16
CA GLN A 271 -14.95 5.92 18.69
C GLN A 271 -16.44 5.74 18.52
N ASN A 272 -17.22 6.39 19.38
CA ASN A 272 -18.65 6.50 19.16
C ASN A 272 -18.87 7.31 17.87
N PRO A 273 -19.56 6.79 16.84
CA PRO A 273 -19.85 7.58 15.65
C PRO A 273 -20.79 8.73 16.00
N PHE A 274 -20.53 9.91 15.46
CA PHE A 274 -21.43 11.05 15.56
C PHE A 274 -22.70 10.80 14.72
N SER A 275 -23.83 11.32 15.19
CA SER A 275 -25.08 11.31 14.45
C SER A 275 -25.31 12.62 13.70
N SER A 276 -24.65 13.70 14.10
CA SER A 276 -24.60 14.94 13.33
C SER A 276 -23.23 15.61 13.38
N MET A 277 -22.96 16.40 12.35
CA MET A 277 -21.75 17.21 12.24
C MET A 277 -22.09 18.58 11.66
N VAL A 278 -21.53 19.63 12.24
CA VAL A 278 -21.43 20.95 11.64
C VAL A 278 -19.97 21.19 11.29
N TYR A 279 -19.68 21.28 9.99
CA TYR A 279 -18.38 21.64 9.46
C TYR A 279 -18.40 23.09 9.02
N THR A 280 -17.52 23.92 9.60
CA THR A 280 -17.40 25.33 9.26
C THR A 280 -16.04 25.59 8.63
N LEU A 281 -16.03 26.18 7.43
CA LEU A 281 -14.81 26.61 6.74
C LEU A 281 -14.92 28.09 6.41
N THR A 282 -13.88 28.85 6.70
CA THR A 282 -13.80 30.28 6.34
C THR A 282 -13.03 30.49 5.04
N SER A 283 -13.25 31.63 4.40
CA SER A 283 -12.50 32.08 3.22
C SER A 283 -11.00 32.23 3.44
N GLU A 284 -10.57 32.36 4.69
CA GLU A 284 -9.15 32.38 5.09
C GLU A 284 -8.57 30.98 5.31
N GLY A 285 -9.36 29.92 5.12
CA GLY A 285 -8.95 28.54 5.31
C GLY A 285 -8.99 28.05 6.75
N GLN A 286 -9.62 28.80 7.68
CA GLN A 286 -9.84 28.33 9.05
C GLN A 286 -10.98 27.32 9.08
N LEU A 287 -10.82 26.28 9.88
CA LEU A 287 -11.73 25.13 9.91
C LEU A 287 -12.16 24.83 11.35
N SER A 288 -13.45 24.58 11.54
CA SER A 288 -14.05 24.16 12.80
C SER A 288 -15.03 23.01 12.58
N LEU A 289 -15.17 22.16 13.58
CA LEU A 289 -15.99 20.97 13.54
C LEU A 289 -16.70 20.79 14.87
N ASP A 290 -18.02 20.67 14.81
CA ASP A 290 -18.84 20.34 15.96
C ASP A 290 -19.60 19.04 15.68
N PHE A 291 -19.33 18.03 16.50
CA PHE A 291 -19.99 16.72 16.42
C PHE A 291 -21.07 16.61 17.49
N SER A 292 -22.25 16.10 17.12
CA SER A 292 -23.24 15.64 18.11
C SER A 292 -23.45 14.14 18.00
N TYR A 293 -23.77 13.53 19.13
CA TYR A 293 -23.98 12.09 19.25
C TYR A 293 -25.42 11.86 19.70
N ASP A 294 -26.06 10.82 19.18
CA ASP A 294 -27.38 10.42 19.66
C ASP A 294 -27.27 10.02 21.14
N ASN A 295 -28.13 10.61 21.97
CA ASN A 295 -28.29 10.16 23.34
C ASN A 295 -28.83 8.73 23.30
N LYS A 296 -28.03 7.78 23.78
CA LYS A 296 -28.47 6.40 24.05
C LYS A 296 -29.63 6.36 25.03
#